data_AF-A0A7L4A555-F1
#
_entry.id   AF-A0A7L4A555-F1
#
_cell.length_a   1.000
_cell.length_b   1.000
_cell.length_c   1.000
_cell.angle_alpha   90.00
_cell.angle_beta   90.00
_cell.angle_gamma   90.00
#
_symmetry.space_group_name_H-M   'P 1'
#
loop_
_entity.id
_entity.type
_entity.pdbx_description
1 polymer ?
#
loop_
_entity_poly.entity_id
_entity_poly.type
_entity_poly.pdbx_seq_one_letter_code
_entity_poly.pdbx_strand_id
1 'polypeptide(L)'
;TTVIHWYQQKANKSPQRILYFSNGKVVDDGFQAHRYMVEKVSHQKLCILTINDIIPDDTATYYCAYWRSHRAWNTWIKYFGTGTKLIVSSKGNSQPAHSEILQKNHENQTTYVCLIEKFYPEVIRVTWTDEAHKEVTDNVVQGDPWKATKEGDYSISSWLTVSAANKDKNYHCKYEHESQERSLQTQGTYYILFCLMFVTDHLMHRTAYLVYIVLLLKSSMYYLIVLFFIYR
;
A
#
# COMPACT_ATOMS: atom_id res chain seq x y z
N THR A 1 -14.36 23.12 4.61
CA THR A 1 -13.54 22.31 5.55
C THR A 1 -13.44 20.90 5.04
N THR A 2 -12.28 20.24 5.13
CA THR A 2 -12.15 18.83 4.69
C THR A 2 -12.73 17.89 5.73
N VAL A 3 -13.70 17.07 5.32
CA VAL A 3 -14.28 15.99 6.13
C VAL A 3 -13.44 14.74 5.95
N ILE A 4 -13.06 14.12 7.06
CA ILE A 4 -12.24 12.90 7.08
C ILE A 4 -13.10 11.75 7.57
N HIS A 5 -13.06 10.64 6.85
CA HIS A 5 -13.81 9.43 7.16
C HIS A 5 -12.82 8.34 7.55
N TRP A 6 -13.14 7.58 8.60
CA TRP A 6 -12.38 6.41 9.01
C TRP A 6 -13.18 5.15 8.75
N TYR A 7 -12.53 4.17 8.16
CA TYR A 7 -13.09 2.88 7.77
C TYR A 7 -12.32 1.75 8.44
N GLN A 8 -13.04 0.73 8.89
CA GLN A 8 -12.50 -0.55 9.30
C GLN A 8 -12.83 -1.59 8.23
N GLN A 9 -11.84 -2.36 7.80
CA GLN A 9 -12.05 -3.52 6.94
C GLN A 9 -11.54 -4.76 7.66
N LYS A 10 -12.47 -5.59 8.14
CA LYS A 10 -12.15 -6.92 8.66
C LYS A 10 -11.82 -7.88 7.51
N ALA A 11 -11.04 -8.92 7.80
CA ALA A 11 -10.68 -9.94 6.81
C ALA A 11 -11.93 -10.49 6.10
N ASN A 12 -11.89 -10.53 4.77
CA ASN A 12 -13.00 -11.00 3.91
C ASN A 12 -14.32 -10.23 4.08
N LYS A 13 -14.29 -9.00 4.62
CA LYS A 13 -15.47 -8.13 4.72
C LYS A 13 -15.27 -6.85 3.90
N SER A 14 -16.38 -6.24 3.52
CA SER A 14 -16.39 -4.90 2.92
C SER A 14 -15.97 -3.84 3.95
N PRO A 15 -15.29 -2.75 3.55
CA PRO A 15 -14.99 -1.63 4.43
C PRO A 15 -16.26 -1.04 5.06
N GLN A 16 -16.26 -0.87 6.38
CA GLN A 16 -17.33 -0.24 7.15
C GLN A 16 -16.85 1.08 7.73
N ARG A 17 -17.64 2.14 7.59
CA ARG A 17 -17.28 3.44 8.17
C ARG A 17 -17.49 3.36 9.68
N ILE A 18 -16.44 3.68 10.43
CA ILE A 18 -16.49 3.77 11.90
C ILE A 18 -17.04 5.13 12.29
N LEU A 19 -16.51 6.17 11.63
CA LEU A 19 -16.86 7.55 11.90
C LEU A 19 -16.49 8.46 10.74
N TYR A 20 -17.01 9.68 10.79
CA TYR A 20 -16.43 10.80 10.09
C TYR A 20 -16.30 12.03 10.98
N PHE A 21 -15.24 12.79 10.73
CA PHE A 21 -14.84 13.95 11.49
C PHE A 21 -14.96 15.20 10.62
N SER A 22 -15.83 16.12 11.05
CA SER A 22 -16.10 17.39 10.37
C SER A 22 -16.13 18.52 11.40
N ASN A 23 -15.39 19.60 11.15
CA ASN A 23 -15.39 20.81 11.98
C ASN A 23 -15.23 20.53 13.50
N GLY A 24 -14.38 19.57 13.89
CA GLY A 24 -14.15 19.26 15.30
C GLY A 24 -15.17 18.30 15.93
N LYS A 25 -16.14 17.80 15.17
CA LYS A 25 -17.20 16.90 15.65
C LYS A 25 -17.20 15.57 14.92
N VAL A 26 -17.47 14.50 15.67
CA VAL A 26 -17.78 13.17 15.15
C VAL A 26 -19.29 13.07 14.96
N VAL A 27 -19.75 12.48 13.86
CA VAL A 27 -21.16 12.61 13.41
C VAL A 27 -21.75 11.28 12.90
N ASP A 28 -21.19 10.11 13.24
CA ASP A 28 -21.81 8.82 12.89
C ASP A 28 -22.70 8.30 14.03
N ASP A 29 -23.82 7.68 13.66
CA ASP A 29 -24.74 7.03 14.60
C ASP A 29 -24.10 5.76 15.19
N GLY A 30 -24.31 5.53 16.48
CA GLY A 30 -23.70 4.38 17.19
C GLY A 30 -22.20 4.55 17.49
N PHE A 31 -21.66 5.76 17.32
CA PHE A 31 -20.26 6.06 17.64
C PHE A 31 -19.92 5.77 19.11
N GLN A 32 -18.89 4.95 19.32
CA GLN A 32 -18.40 4.57 20.64
C GLN A 32 -17.33 5.54 21.12
N ALA A 33 -17.74 6.67 21.69
CA ALA A 33 -16.84 7.74 22.13
C ALA A 33 -15.80 7.33 23.19
N HIS A 34 -16.06 6.26 23.94
CA HIS A 34 -15.10 5.70 24.89
C HIS A 34 -13.96 4.92 24.19
N ARG A 35 -14.25 4.30 23.03
CA ARG A 35 -13.27 3.51 22.28
C ARG A 35 -12.50 4.32 21.25
N TYR A 36 -13.16 5.21 20.52
CA TYR A 36 -12.55 5.90 19.40
C TYR A 36 -12.39 7.38 19.69
N MET A 37 -11.17 7.89 19.61
CA MET A 37 -10.87 9.32 19.72
C MET A 37 -10.25 9.81 18.42
N VAL A 38 -10.63 11.00 17.97
CA VAL A 38 -10.13 11.56 16.71
C VAL A 38 -9.58 12.95 16.95
N GLU A 39 -8.34 13.16 16.50
CA GLU A 39 -7.68 14.46 16.56
C GLU A 39 -7.28 14.89 15.15
N LYS A 40 -7.39 16.19 14.87
CA LYS A 40 -6.87 16.80 13.66
C LYS A 40 -5.77 17.79 14.00
N VAL A 41 -4.55 17.49 13.54
CA VAL A 41 -3.40 18.35 13.73
C VAL A 41 -3.33 19.33 12.55
N SER A 42 -3.91 20.51 12.74
CA SER A 42 -4.13 21.52 11.69
C SER A 42 -2.87 21.93 10.93
N HIS A 43 -1.71 21.97 11.58
CA HIS A 43 -0.44 22.37 10.96
C HIS A 43 0.22 21.28 10.10
N GLN A 44 -0.11 20.00 10.33
CA GLN A 44 0.59 18.87 9.72
C GLN A 44 -0.26 18.14 8.66
N LYS A 45 -1.47 18.64 8.35
CA LYS A 45 -2.44 17.93 7.50
C LYS A 45 -2.62 16.47 7.93
N LEU A 46 -2.57 16.24 9.24
CA LEU A 46 -2.61 14.94 9.86
C LEU A 46 -3.92 14.78 10.62
N CYS A 47 -4.55 13.62 10.46
CA CYS A 47 -5.65 13.20 11.30
C CYS A 47 -5.27 11.90 12.00
N ILE A 48 -5.52 11.85 13.30
CA ILE A 48 -5.15 10.75 14.17
C ILE A 48 -6.43 10.09 14.65
N LEU A 49 -6.48 8.76 14.58
CA LEU A 49 -7.50 7.94 15.21
C LEU A 49 -6.84 7.12 16.32
N THR A 50 -7.30 7.31 17.55
CA THR A 50 -6.90 6.51 18.70
C THR A 50 -7.99 5.50 19.00
N ILE A 51 -7.60 4.24 19.17
CA ILE A 51 -8.47 3.13 19.58
C ILE A 51 -8.09 2.75 21.00
N ASN A 52 -8.97 2.96 21.96
CA ASN A 52 -8.80 2.58 23.37
C ASN A 52 -9.33 1.17 23.63
N ASP A 53 -8.79 0.54 24.67
CA ASP A 53 -9.13 -0.80 25.13
C ASP A 53 -9.12 -1.81 23.97
N ILE A 54 -7.96 -1.91 23.31
CA ILE A 54 -7.76 -2.80 22.17
C ILE A 54 -8.08 -4.24 22.58
N ILE A 55 -8.89 -4.89 21.76
CA ILE A 55 -9.26 -6.30 21.87
C ILE A 55 -8.94 -7.04 20.58
N PRO A 56 -8.86 -8.39 20.60
CA PRO A 56 -8.57 -9.18 19.40
C PRO A 56 -9.48 -8.88 18.19
N ASP A 57 -10.74 -8.52 18.43
CA ASP A 57 -11.73 -8.20 17.39
C ASP A 57 -11.45 -6.87 16.64
N ASP A 58 -10.55 -6.03 17.16
CA ASP A 58 -10.08 -4.82 16.46
C ASP A 58 -9.07 -5.13 15.35
N THR A 59 -8.63 -6.39 15.21
CA THR A 59 -7.76 -6.81 14.10
C THR A 59 -8.43 -6.55 12.75
N ALA A 60 -7.91 -5.57 12.02
CA ALA A 60 -8.47 -5.09 10.76
C ALA A 60 -7.47 -4.20 10.02
N THR A 61 -7.79 -3.91 8.76
CA THR A 61 -7.14 -2.81 8.04
C THR A 61 -7.97 -1.54 8.19
N TYR A 62 -7.35 -0.48 8.69
CA TYR A 62 -7.98 0.82 8.90
C TYR A 62 -7.61 1.76 7.78
N TYR A 63 -8.62 2.39 7.17
CA TYR A 63 -8.42 3.35 6.10
C TYR A 63 -8.97 4.71 6.50
N CYS A 64 -8.23 5.76 6.20
CA CYS A 64 -8.79 7.09 6.17
C CYS A 64 -9.16 7.49 4.75
N ALA A 65 -10.18 8.33 4.61
CA ALA A 65 -10.62 8.84 3.32
C ALA A 65 -11.18 10.26 3.40
N TYR A 66 -11.12 11.01 2.31
CA TYR A 66 -11.76 12.32 2.19
C TYR A 66 -12.34 12.55 0.79
N TRP A 67 -13.30 13.47 0.70
CA TRP A 67 -13.90 13.88 -0.55
C TRP A 67 -13.21 15.11 -1.14
N ARG A 68 -13.01 15.11 -2.46
CA ARG A 68 -12.52 16.28 -3.20
C ARG A 68 -13.40 16.53 -4.42
N SER A 69 -13.71 17.80 -4.66
CA SER A 69 -14.40 18.22 -5.87
C SER A 69 -13.46 18.13 -7.08
N HIS A 70 -13.92 17.47 -8.13
CA HIS A 70 -13.24 17.41 -9.41
C HIS A 70 -13.82 18.47 -10.35
N ARG A 71 -13.05 19.56 -10.55
CA ARG A 71 -13.53 20.75 -11.30
C ARG A 71 -13.95 20.45 -12.74
N ALA A 72 -13.27 19.52 -13.42
CA ALA A 72 -13.55 19.26 -14.84
C ALA A 72 -14.87 18.50 -15.09
N TRP A 73 -15.36 17.72 -14.11
CA TRP A 73 -16.53 16.85 -14.28
C TRP A 73 -17.70 17.25 -13.37
N ASN A 74 -17.53 18.29 -12.54
CA ASN A 74 -18.48 18.67 -11.49
C ASN A 74 -18.92 17.49 -10.59
N THR A 75 -18.00 16.56 -10.31
CA THR A 75 -18.23 15.38 -9.48
C THR A 75 -17.40 15.43 -8.19
N TRP A 76 -17.75 14.58 -7.25
CA TRP A 76 -16.98 14.35 -6.02
C TRP A 76 -16.26 13.01 -6.12
N ILE A 77 -14.95 13.01 -5.87
CA ILE A 77 -14.14 11.79 -5.83
C ILE A 77 -13.70 11.56 -4.39
N LYS A 78 -13.80 10.31 -3.95
CA LYS A 78 -13.33 9.87 -2.64
C LYS A 78 -11.95 9.25 -2.76
N TYR A 79 -11.01 9.80 -2.02
CA TYR A 79 -9.63 9.32 -1.97
C TYR A 79 -9.44 8.54 -0.68
N PHE A 80 -8.96 7.30 -0.79
CA PHE A 80 -8.56 6.46 0.34
C PHE A 80 -7.04 6.53 0.50
N GLY A 81 -6.58 6.55 1.75
CA GLY A 81 -5.18 6.27 2.06
C GLY A 81 -4.83 4.80 1.79
N THR A 82 -3.54 4.47 1.84
CA THR A 82 -3.03 3.10 1.67
C THR A 82 -3.54 2.12 2.72
N GLY A 83 -3.96 2.65 3.87
CA GLY A 83 -4.45 1.88 5.01
C GLY A 83 -3.34 1.45 5.95
N THR A 84 -3.72 1.13 7.18
CA THR A 84 -2.84 0.62 8.23
C THR A 84 -3.43 -0.67 8.78
N LYS A 85 -2.65 -1.75 8.77
CA LYS A 85 -3.07 -3.05 9.29
C LYS A 85 -2.75 -3.14 10.77
N LEU A 86 -3.78 -3.33 11.60
CA LEU A 86 -3.63 -3.60 13.03
C LEU A 86 -3.83 -5.10 13.26
N ILE A 87 -2.87 -5.73 13.92
CA ILE A 87 -2.94 -7.14 14.32
C ILE A 87 -2.86 -7.19 15.84
N VAL A 88 -3.92 -7.66 16.49
CA VAL A 88 -4.00 -7.79 17.94
C VAL A 88 -3.88 -9.26 18.29
N SER A 89 -2.76 -9.64 18.87
CA SER A 89 -2.44 -11.03 19.17
C SER A 89 -1.60 -11.15 20.44
N SER A 90 -1.77 -12.26 21.16
CA SER A 90 -0.90 -12.64 22.27
C SER A 90 0.41 -13.29 21.79
N LYS A 91 0.53 -13.60 20.49
CA LYS A 91 1.75 -14.17 19.90
C LYS A 91 2.79 -13.06 19.72
N GLY A 92 4.00 -13.29 20.21
CA GLY A 92 5.13 -12.37 20.02
C GLY A 92 5.61 -12.34 18.57
N ASN A 93 6.27 -11.24 18.21
CA ASN A 93 6.85 -11.08 16.88
C ASN A 93 8.02 -12.07 16.67
N SER A 94 8.06 -12.73 15.52
CA SER A 94 9.17 -13.59 15.09
C SER A 94 9.74 -13.12 13.76
N GLN A 95 11.07 -12.95 13.73
CA GLN A 95 11.79 -12.68 12.48
C GLN A 95 11.70 -13.88 11.54
N PRO A 96 11.82 -13.69 10.22
CA PRO A 96 11.95 -14.79 9.27
C PRO A 96 13.07 -15.75 9.67
N ALA A 97 12.74 -17.04 9.76
CA ALA A 97 13.68 -18.08 10.15
C ALA A 97 14.59 -18.49 8.99
N HIS A 98 14.11 -18.35 7.76
CA HIS A 98 14.85 -18.67 6.55
C HIS A 98 14.50 -17.69 5.43
N SER A 99 15.48 -17.38 4.60
CA SER A 99 15.29 -16.60 3.39
C SER A 99 16.28 -17.06 2.32
N GLU A 100 15.79 -17.38 1.13
CA GLU A 100 16.62 -17.83 0.02
C GLU A 100 16.15 -17.28 -1.33
N ILE A 101 17.06 -17.27 -2.31
CA ILE A 101 16.75 -16.95 -3.70
C ILE A 101 16.96 -18.19 -4.55
N LEU A 102 15.87 -18.67 -5.15
CA LEU A 102 15.88 -19.74 -6.14
C LEU A 102 15.91 -19.12 -7.54
N GLN A 103 16.53 -19.81 -8.50
CA GLN A 103 16.59 -19.37 -9.89
C GLN A 103 16.12 -20.47 -10.83
N LYS A 104 15.35 -20.09 -11.84
CA LYS A 104 14.94 -20.99 -12.93
C LYS A 104 15.09 -20.31 -14.27
N ASN A 105 15.78 -20.98 -15.18
CA ASN A 105 15.91 -20.56 -16.57
C ASN A 105 14.77 -21.17 -17.40
N HIS A 106 14.13 -20.36 -18.24
CA HIS A 106 13.13 -20.81 -19.19
C HIS A 106 13.30 -20.06 -20.51
N GLU A 107 13.69 -20.78 -21.58
CA GLU A 107 13.97 -20.23 -22.91
C GLU A 107 14.92 -19.02 -22.86
N ASN A 108 14.40 -17.82 -23.14
CA ASN A 108 15.14 -16.56 -23.22
C ASN A 108 14.95 -15.68 -21.96
N GLN A 109 14.48 -16.26 -20.85
CA GLN A 109 14.22 -15.54 -19.60
C GLN A 109 14.74 -16.33 -18.39
N THR A 110 15.06 -15.59 -17.34
CA THR A 110 15.45 -16.13 -16.02
C THR A 110 14.49 -15.58 -14.98
N THR A 111 13.89 -16.46 -14.19
CA THR A 111 13.02 -16.10 -13.08
C THR A 111 13.74 -16.38 -11.77
N TYR A 112 13.91 -15.32 -10.98
CA TYR A 112 14.38 -15.38 -9.60
C TYR A 112 13.18 -15.41 -8.66
N VAL A 113 13.25 -16.24 -7.63
CA VAL A 113 12.21 -16.41 -6.62
C VAL A 113 12.83 -16.19 -5.26
N CYS A 114 12.41 -15.16 -4.56
CA CYS A 114 12.78 -14.92 -3.17
C CYS A 114 11.72 -15.56 -2.27
N LEU A 115 12.13 -16.57 -1.50
CA LEU A 115 11.30 -17.25 -0.52
C LEU A 115 11.73 -16.80 0.88
N ILE A 116 10.77 -16.36 1.69
CA ILE A 116 10.99 -15.91 3.07
C ILE A 116 10.01 -16.66 3.96
N GLU A 117 10.53 -17.36 4.98
CA GLU A 117 9.77 -18.37 5.70
C GLU A 117 9.64 -18.14 7.20
N LYS A 118 8.50 -18.58 7.74
CA LYS A 118 8.21 -18.73 9.17
C LYS A 118 8.43 -17.46 9.99
N PHE A 119 7.77 -16.38 9.60
CA PHE A 119 7.75 -15.10 10.32
C PHE A 119 6.36 -14.78 10.87
N TYR A 120 6.31 -13.87 11.83
CA TYR A 120 5.06 -13.36 12.39
C TYR A 120 5.26 -11.93 12.91
N PRO A 121 4.36 -10.97 12.64
CA PRO A 121 3.09 -11.09 11.91
C PRO A 121 3.23 -11.13 10.38
N GLU A 122 2.12 -11.26 9.63
CA GLU A 122 2.11 -11.26 8.15
C GLU A 122 2.43 -9.89 7.48
N VAL A 123 3.12 -8.99 8.19
CA VAL A 123 3.44 -7.63 7.74
C VAL A 123 4.91 -7.59 7.32
N ILE A 124 5.12 -7.80 6.02
CA ILE A 124 6.45 -7.84 5.42
C ILE A 124 6.44 -7.12 4.07
N ARG A 125 7.49 -6.34 3.80
CA ARG A 125 7.76 -5.74 2.49
C ARG A 125 8.97 -6.43 1.89
N VAL A 126 8.88 -6.80 0.60
CA VAL A 126 9.98 -7.40 -0.15
C VAL A 126 10.31 -6.49 -1.33
N THR A 127 11.60 -6.24 -1.53
CA THR A 127 12.13 -5.35 -2.55
C THR A 127 13.30 -6.01 -3.27
N TRP A 128 13.30 -5.94 -4.59
CA TRP A 128 14.40 -6.40 -5.42
C TRP A 128 15.35 -5.25 -5.73
N THR A 129 16.65 -5.49 -5.66
CA THR A 129 17.67 -4.52 -6.09
C THR A 129 18.69 -5.15 -7.02
N ASP A 130 19.20 -4.38 -7.98
CA ASP A 130 20.32 -4.78 -8.82
C ASP A 130 21.67 -4.71 -8.09
N GLU A 131 22.77 -5.01 -8.82
CA GLU A 131 24.15 -4.95 -8.32
C GLU A 131 24.56 -3.57 -7.79
N ALA A 132 23.95 -2.51 -8.32
CA ALA A 132 24.18 -1.13 -7.89
C ALA A 132 23.24 -0.73 -6.73
N HIS A 133 22.54 -1.69 -6.13
CA HIS A 133 21.53 -1.51 -5.08
C HIS A 133 20.37 -0.59 -5.48
N LYS A 134 20.09 -0.46 -6.78
CA LYS A 134 18.93 0.28 -7.28
C LYS A 134 17.70 -0.62 -7.25
N GLU A 135 16.58 -0.07 -6.80
CA GLU A 135 15.30 -0.78 -6.75
C GLU A 135 14.86 -1.17 -8.15
N VAL A 136 14.52 -2.46 -8.33
CA VAL A 136 13.97 -3.02 -9.55
C VAL A 136 12.50 -3.28 -9.30
N THR A 137 11.65 -2.62 -10.08
CA THR A 137 10.19 -2.78 -10.04
C THR A 137 9.63 -3.47 -11.28
N ASP A 138 10.37 -3.43 -12.38
CA ASP A 138 9.95 -3.99 -13.66
C ASP A 138 9.94 -5.52 -13.60
N ASN A 139 8.82 -6.13 -14.00
CA ASN A 139 8.60 -7.58 -13.98
C ASN A 139 8.79 -8.24 -12.60
N VAL A 140 8.57 -7.47 -11.53
CA VAL A 140 8.47 -7.98 -10.16
C VAL A 140 7.02 -8.31 -9.85
N VAL A 141 6.80 -9.49 -9.29
CA VAL A 141 5.50 -9.95 -8.80
C VAL A 141 5.64 -10.29 -7.32
N GLN A 142 4.81 -9.67 -6.50
CA GLN A 142 4.73 -9.96 -5.06
C GLN A 142 3.61 -10.97 -4.81
N GLY A 143 3.92 -12.10 -4.18
CA GLY A 143 2.90 -13.03 -3.70
C GLY A 143 2.27 -12.58 -2.39
N ASP A 144 1.12 -13.16 -2.05
CA ASP A 144 0.48 -12.95 -0.76
C ASP A 144 1.14 -13.83 0.32
N PRO A 145 1.29 -13.36 1.58
CA PRO A 145 1.68 -14.22 2.69
C PRO A 145 0.70 -15.39 2.85
N TRP A 146 1.22 -16.59 3.03
CA TRP A 146 0.42 -17.77 3.39
C TRP A 146 0.83 -18.31 4.75
N LYS A 147 -0.10 -19.01 5.43
CA LYS A 147 0.19 -19.68 6.69
C LYS A 147 1.08 -20.90 6.43
N ALA A 148 2.29 -20.88 7.00
CA ALA A 148 3.30 -21.92 6.82
C ALA A 148 3.21 -23.01 7.89
N THR A 149 2.84 -22.65 9.12
CA THR A 149 2.77 -23.57 10.26
C THR A 149 1.39 -23.57 10.90
N LYS A 150 1.05 -24.65 11.62
CA LYS A 150 -0.15 -24.70 12.46
C LYS A 150 -0.07 -23.71 13.63
N GLU A 151 1.15 -23.34 14.04
CA GLU A 151 1.39 -22.28 15.04
C GLU A 151 1.10 -20.86 14.50
N GLY A 152 0.72 -20.73 13.23
CA GLY A 152 0.30 -19.47 12.62
C GLY A 152 1.46 -18.57 12.23
N ASP A 153 2.62 -19.14 11.88
CA ASP A 153 3.66 -18.40 11.16
C ASP A 153 3.29 -18.26 9.69
N TYR A 154 3.80 -17.21 9.07
CA TYR A 154 3.59 -16.90 7.67
C TYR A 154 4.88 -17.10 6.87
N SER A 155 4.71 -17.39 5.59
CA SER A 155 5.77 -17.36 4.58
C SER A 155 5.28 -16.52 3.40
N ILE A 156 6.20 -15.97 2.61
CA ILE A 156 5.90 -15.19 1.41
C ILE A 156 6.92 -15.52 0.31
N SER A 157 6.50 -15.36 -0.94
CA SER A 157 7.36 -15.49 -2.12
C SER A 157 7.21 -14.27 -3.02
N SER A 158 8.32 -13.78 -3.55
CA SER A 158 8.37 -12.72 -4.56
C SER A 158 9.16 -13.22 -5.77
N TRP A 159 8.77 -12.81 -6.97
CA TRP A 159 9.36 -13.30 -8.23
C TRP A 159 9.82 -12.13 -9.09
N LEU A 160 11.03 -12.22 -9.64
CA LEU A 160 11.59 -11.26 -10.60
C LEU A 160 11.92 -12.00 -11.90
N THR A 161 11.36 -11.57 -13.03
CA THR A 161 11.68 -12.16 -14.33
C THR A 161 12.51 -11.20 -15.19
N VAL A 162 13.68 -11.68 -15.64
CA VAL A 162 14.62 -10.91 -16.46
C VAL A 162 14.87 -11.59 -17.79
N SER A 163 15.20 -10.81 -18.81
CA SER A 163 15.62 -11.34 -20.11
C SER A 163 17.01 -11.98 -20.04
N ALA A 164 17.30 -12.88 -20.98
CA ALA A 164 18.61 -13.53 -21.09
C ALA A 164 19.79 -12.54 -21.12
N ALA A 165 19.60 -11.35 -21.71
CA ALA A 165 20.61 -10.29 -21.76
C ALA A 165 21.00 -9.74 -20.37
N ASN A 166 20.17 -9.93 -19.35
CA ASN A 166 20.40 -9.46 -17.99
C ASN A 166 20.56 -10.61 -16.99
N LYS A 167 20.73 -11.85 -17.47
CA LYS A 167 20.81 -13.03 -16.61
C LYS A 167 22.02 -13.01 -15.68
N ASP A 168 23.18 -12.56 -16.16
CA ASP A 168 24.44 -12.63 -15.41
C ASP A 168 24.59 -11.52 -14.36
N LYS A 169 23.58 -10.66 -14.20
CA LYS A 169 23.55 -9.65 -13.16
C LYS A 169 23.16 -10.27 -11.82
N ASN A 170 23.82 -9.83 -10.75
CA ASN A 170 23.40 -10.19 -9.40
C ASN A 170 22.18 -9.37 -8.98
N TYR A 171 21.15 -10.08 -8.52
CA TYR A 171 19.95 -9.49 -7.96
C TYR A 171 19.87 -9.85 -6.48
N HIS A 172 19.48 -8.87 -5.68
CA HIS A 172 19.31 -9.02 -4.25
C HIS A 172 17.85 -8.86 -3.88
N CYS A 173 17.35 -9.77 -3.05
CA CYS A 173 16.07 -9.65 -2.39
C CYS A 173 16.29 -9.08 -0.99
N LYS A 174 15.73 -7.89 -0.73
CA LYS A 174 15.71 -7.26 0.58
C LYS A 174 14.31 -7.38 1.16
N TYR A 175 14.21 -7.58 2.46
CA TYR A 175 12.93 -7.59 3.15
C TYR A 175 12.96 -6.75 4.42
N GLU A 176 11.83 -6.12 4.70
CA GLU A 176 11.57 -5.33 5.89
C GLU A 176 10.36 -5.97 6.58
N HIS A 177 10.56 -6.48 7.80
CA HIS A 177 9.52 -7.13 8.58
C HIS A 177 9.30 -6.38 9.89
N GLU A 178 8.05 -6.27 10.32
CA GLU A 178 7.61 -5.50 11.50
C GLU A 178 8.44 -5.81 12.77
N SER A 179 8.92 -7.05 12.92
CA SER A 179 9.75 -7.43 14.08
C SER A 179 11.15 -6.81 14.11
N GLN A 180 11.59 -6.11 13.05
CA GLN A 180 12.90 -5.47 12.99
C GLN A 180 12.87 -4.06 13.59
N GLU A 181 11.70 -3.41 13.68
CA GLU A 181 11.54 -2.18 14.44
C GLU A 181 11.47 -2.51 15.94
N ARG A 182 12.25 -1.77 16.74
CA ARG A 182 12.25 -1.94 18.20
C ARG A 182 10.84 -1.68 18.73
N SER A 183 10.21 -2.72 19.28
CA SER A 183 8.93 -2.62 19.94
C SER A 183 9.01 -1.61 21.09
N LEU A 184 8.29 -0.49 20.97
CA LEU A 184 7.98 0.35 22.13
C LEU A 184 6.91 -0.39 22.94
N GLN A 185 7.23 -0.80 24.17
CA GLN A 185 6.19 -1.23 25.09
C GLN A 185 5.41 0.00 25.54
N THR A 186 4.17 0.14 25.07
CA THR A 186 3.22 1.04 25.72
C THR A 186 2.53 0.26 26.83
N GLN A 187 2.83 0.62 28.07
CA GLN A 187 1.87 0.47 29.16
C GLN A 187 0.66 1.35 28.83
N GLY A 188 -0.26 0.83 28.03
CA GLY A 188 -1.46 1.52 27.58
C GLY A 188 -2.26 0.66 26.61
N THR A 189 -3.53 0.45 26.90
CA THR A 189 -4.48 -0.39 26.13
C THR A 189 -4.89 0.25 24.79
N TYR A 190 -4.16 1.22 24.25
CA TYR A 190 -4.60 2.07 23.15
C TYR A 190 -3.63 2.09 21.96
N TYR A 191 -4.17 2.19 20.73
CA TYR A 191 -3.40 2.22 19.47
C TYR A 191 -3.64 3.52 18.72
N ILE A 192 -2.60 4.05 18.08
CA ILE A 192 -2.66 5.33 17.35
C ILE A 192 -2.49 5.06 15.85
N LEU A 193 -3.47 5.50 15.06
CA LEU A 193 -3.48 5.41 13.61
C LEU A 193 -3.30 6.79 13.00
N PHE A 194 -2.39 6.89 12.03
CA PHE A 194 -2.06 8.15 11.37
C PHE A 194 -2.67 8.21 9.96
N CYS A 195 -3.35 9.31 9.66
CA CYS A 195 -3.81 9.64 8.33
C CYS A 195 -3.11 10.90 7.83
N LEU A 196 -2.10 10.71 6.99
CA LEU A 196 -1.50 11.79 6.23
C LEU A 196 -2.45 12.16 5.08
N MET A 197 -2.99 13.38 5.09
CA MET A 197 -3.78 13.87 3.95
C MET A 197 -2.82 14.15 2.78
N PHE A 198 -2.58 13.13 1.95
CA PHE A 198 -1.75 13.24 0.75
C PHE A 198 -2.36 14.26 -0.24
N VAL A 199 -1.73 15.42 -0.37
CA VAL A 199 -2.02 16.38 -1.47
C VAL A 199 -1.09 16.06 -2.65
N THR A 200 -1.05 14.80 -3.10
CA THR A 200 -0.16 14.36 -4.20
C THR A 200 -0.82 14.36 -5.57
N ASP A 201 -2.04 14.88 -5.69
CA ASP A 201 -2.81 14.88 -6.95
C ASP A 201 -2.31 15.87 -8.00
N HIS A 202 -1.62 16.95 -7.59
CA HIS A 202 -1.29 18.01 -8.55
C HIS A 202 -0.17 17.63 -9.52
N LEU A 203 0.71 16.70 -9.14
CA LEU A 203 1.82 16.25 -9.99
C LEU A 203 1.42 15.08 -10.90
N MET A 204 0.87 14.00 -10.36
CA MET A 204 0.54 12.78 -11.13
C MET A 204 -0.48 13.04 -12.25
N HIS A 205 -1.49 13.89 -12.00
CA HIS A 205 -2.47 14.22 -13.02
C HIS A 205 -1.88 15.10 -14.13
N ARG A 206 -0.92 15.97 -13.80
CA ARG A 206 -0.26 16.87 -14.76
C ARG A 206 0.65 16.07 -15.70
N THR A 207 1.40 15.10 -15.20
CA THR A 207 2.22 14.20 -16.04
C THR A 207 1.36 13.34 -16.94
N ALA A 208 0.33 12.67 -16.41
CA ALA A 208 -0.57 11.85 -17.23
C ALA A 208 -1.30 12.66 -18.31
N TYR A 209 -1.76 13.87 -17.97
CA TYR A 209 -2.40 14.79 -18.91
C TYR A 209 -1.44 15.27 -20.01
N LEU A 210 -0.20 15.61 -19.66
CA LEU A 210 0.83 15.99 -20.64
C LEU A 210 1.19 14.82 -21.57
N VAL A 211 1.33 13.61 -21.03
CA VAL A 211 1.56 12.40 -21.83
C VAL A 211 0.40 12.16 -22.81
N TYR A 212 -0.84 12.31 -22.35
CA TYR A 212 -2.03 12.16 -23.20
C TYR A 212 -2.08 13.18 -24.34
N ILE A 213 -1.78 14.46 -24.07
CA ILE A 213 -1.68 15.50 -25.11
C ILE A 213 -0.61 15.15 -26.14
N VAL A 214 0.57 14.70 -25.70
CA VAL A 214 1.67 14.33 -26.60
C VAL A 214 1.26 13.15 -27.50
N LEU A 215 0.54 12.16 -26.97
CA LEU A 215 0.04 11.04 -27.75
C LEU A 215 -1.01 11.46 -28.79
N LEU A 216 -1.94 12.34 -28.42
CA LEU A 216 -2.93 12.88 -29.36
C LEU A 216 -2.29 13.70 -30.48
N LEU A 217 -1.32 14.55 -30.16
CA LEU A 217 -0.58 15.31 -31.16
C LEU A 217 0.19 14.38 -32.10
N LYS A 218 0.84 13.34 -31.57
CA LYS A 218 1.50 12.31 -32.39
C LYS A 218 0.50 11.61 -33.30
N SER A 219 -0.64 11.17 -32.77
CA SER A 219 -1.69 10.50 -33.57
C SER A 219 -2.22 11.40 -34.69
N SER A 220 -2.42 12.69 -34.42
CA SER A 220 -2.85 13.67 -35.42
C SER A 220 -1.80 13.87 -36.52
N MET A 221 -0.51 13.94 -36.16
CA MET A 221 0.58 14.00 -37.12
C MET A 221 0.64 12.75 -38.02
N TYR A 222 0.51 11.56 -37.44
CA TYR A 222 0.45 10.32 -38.22
C TYR A 222 -0.73 10.31 -39.19
N TYR A 223 -1.91 10.78 -38.76
CA TYR A 223 -3.09 10.87 -39.61
C TYR A 223 -2.87 11.82 -40.80
N LEU A 224 -2.27 13.00 -40.59
CA LEU A 224 -1.94 13.93 -41.68
C LEU A 224 -0.92 13.35 -42.66
N ILE A 225 0.10 12.63 -42.16
CA ILE A 225 1.09 11.96 -43.00
C ILE A 225 0.41 10.90 -43.88
N VAL A 226 -0.45 10.06 -43.30
CA VAL A 226 -1.20 9.03 -44.04
C VAL A 226 -2.12 9.67 -45.08
N LEU A 227 -2.85 10.73 -44.74
CA LEU A 227 -3.67 11.48 -45.70
C LEU A 227 -2.83 12.01 -46.87
N PHE A 228 -1.65 12.59 -46.60
CA PHE A 228 -0.77 13.09 -47.65
C PHE A 228 -0.34 11.99 -48.65
N PHE A 229 -0.10 10.77 -48.17
CA PHE A 229 0.24 9.64 -49.04
C PHE A 229 -0.97 9.05 -49.79
N ILE A 230 -2.19 9.18 -49.27
CA ILE A 230 -3.41 8.69 -49.94
C ILE A 230 -3.86 9.64 -51.05
N TYR A 231 -3.72 10.96 -50.86
CA TYR A 231 -4.25 11.98 -51.77
C TYR A 231 -3.18 12.56 -52.73
N ARG A 232 -2.00 11.95 -52.80
CA ARG A 232 -0.94 12.25 -53.77
C ARG A 232 -0.86 11.14 -54.80
#